data_AF-A0A329MHI4-F1
#
_entry.id   AF-A0A329MHI4-F1
#
_cell.length_a   1.000
_cell.length_b   1.000
_cell.length_c   1.000
_cell.angle_alpha   90.00
_cell.angle_beta   90.00
_cell.angle_gamma   90.00
#
_symmetry.space_group_name_H-M   'P 1'
#
loop_
_entity.id
_entity.type
_entity.pdbx_description
1 polymer ?
#
loop_
_entity_poly.entity_id
_entity_poly.type
_entity_poly.pdbx_seq_one_letter_code
_entity_poly.pdbx_strand_id
1 'polypeptide(L)'
;MEYNVVHYGATGDGTTDDTAAIQSAIDSALAAGGGIVFFPAGGTYIVSQLNVSQGLIIKGYGATIKRPANQTKWTRTFTTTVAGYLYDGSVDSKPLIFQGLTIDGNRQNQGAYANYELEQAHLIFLMGNAANSGKLRAVIEDCYFKDCVADAISVYNNVSVQISNCTAVDCFRGGVVVTGGYSDVHVNNFKAHGAVHATGIDVELDGPGYGNTLKTDITMNNLYLPDGDFDVAVLQGSTFTGSNIIVNKPPFNLYAENSTVKIMNSVFHVGVLDDYLDRIVSPYDVTFQNCTFYAHKPAGTTGNRSISCIHLFQFGNANQTLRFLDCDFKVDGSVGAADTVYAIYFEGDQLAKNNRVIVEGGSISNRFNYGLYWKYGGRAIVRNTYVEASTCFYFGVTSGGYDYDVTLDGTISKNYTKLLDIAAGNSSCKLTTKNIVLTESENTLSLGSGATSVSYGGGRLIQGGSSPASRSVPGLPHDVFRLNTAVPGADYEWVCTTGSGTAATWKRRTTLGS
;
A
#
# COMPACT_ATOMS: atom_id res chain seq x y z
N MET A 1 25.67 15.25 -30.86
CA MET A 1 25.20 16.27 -31.81
C MET A 1 23.77 16.65 -31.42
N GLU A 2 23.39 17.90 -31.68
CA GLU A 2 22.05 18.43 -31.37
C GLU A 2 21.23 18.58 -32.66
N TYR A 3 19.97 18.19 -32.60
CA TYR A 3 19.00 18.14 -33.67
C TYR A 3 17.80 19.00 -33.24
N ASN A 4 17.91 20.30 -33.46
CA ASN A 4 16.85 21.25 -33.10
C ASN A 4 15.65 21.07 -34.05
N VAL A 5 14.47 20.77 -33.49
CA VAL A 5 13.27 20.43 -34.27
C VAL A 5 12.83 21.53 -35.23
N VAL A 6 13.14 22.80 -34.94
CA VAL A 6 12.78 23.91 -35.83
C VAL A 6 13.62 23.94 -37.10
N HIS A 7 14.84 23.39 -37.06
CA HIS A 7 15.66 23.22 -38.28
C HIS A 7 15.11 22.13 -39.21
N TYR A 8 14.20 21.30 -38.70
CA TYR A 8 13.47 20.29 -39.46
C TYR A 8 12.06 20.75 -39.86
N GLY A 9 11.72 22.01 -39.59
CA GLY A 9 10.45 22.63 -40.00
C GLY A 9 9.35 22.62 -38.95
N ALA A 10 9.63 22.20 -37.70
CA ALA A 10 8.66 22.33 -36.62
C ALA A 10 8.45 23.81 -36.27
N THR A 11 7.19 24.23 -36.17
CA THR A 11 6.81 25.62 -35.93
C THR A 11 6.68 25.93 -34.44
N GLY A 12 6.15 24.99 -33.64
CA GLY A 12 5.87 25.22 -32.22
C GLY A 12 4.82 26.29 -31.96
N ASP A 13 3.92 26.55 -32.92
CA ASP A 13 2.92 27.63 -32.85
C ASP A 13 1.62 27.25 -32.11
N GLY A 14 1.48 25.98 -31.70
CA GLY A 14 0.31 25.45 -31.01
C GLY A 14 -0.87 25.09 -31.90
N THR A 15 -0.72 25.14 -33.23
CA THR A 15 -1.78 24.88 -34.21
C THR A 15 -1.34 23.99 -35.37
N THR A 16 -0.12 24.18 -35.86
CA THR A 16 0.48 23.40 -36.95
C THR A 16 0.85 22.01 -36.43
N ASP A 17 0.50 20.96 -37.18
CA ASP A 17 0.94 19.59 -36.89
C ASP A 17 2.44 19.46 -37.18
N ASP A 18 3.24 19.40 -36.12
CA ASP A 18 4.70 19.35 -36.18
C ASP A 18 5.22 17.89 -36.20
N THR A 19 4.33 16.89 -36.24
CA THR A 19 4.69 15.46 -36.09
C THR A 19 5.79 15.05 -37.08
N ALA A 20 5.61 15.34 -38.37
CA ALA A 20 6.55 14.89 -39.41
C ALA A 20 7.93 15.56 -39.31
N ALA A 21 7.95 16.86 -38.97
CA ALA A 21 9.18 17.62 -38.78
C ALA A 21 9.97 17.10 -37.58
N ILE A 22 9.29 16.85 -36.45
CA ILE A 22 9.93 16.33 -35.24
C ILE A 22 10.40 14.88 -35.45
N GLN A 23 9.62 14.03 -36.12
CA GLN A 23 10.04 12.68 -36.45
C GLN A 23 11.30 12.69 -37.34
N SER A 24 11.40 13.62 -38.30
CA SER A 24 12.60 13.76 -39.14
C SER A 24 13.85 14.13 -38.33
N ALA A 25 13.72 14.96 -37.29
CA ALA A 25 14.80 15.27 -36.37
C ALA A 25 15.23 14.03 -35.55
N ILE A 26 14.26 13.25 -35.06
CA ILE A 26 14.48 11.98 -34.34
C ILE A 26 15.22 10.98 -35.23
N ASP A 27 14.72 10.76 -36.45
CA ASP A 27 15.30 9.79 -37.38
C ASP A 27 16.73 10.19 -37.77
N SER A 28 17.00 11.48 -37.94
CA SER A 28 18.35 12.00 -38.20
C SER A 28 19.31 11.77 -37.03
N ALA A 29 18.82 11.94 -35.79
CA ALA A 29 19.61 11.65 -34.60
C ALA A 29 19.90 10.15 -34.46
N LEU A 30 18.91 9.29 -34.71
CA LEU A 30 19.07 7.84 -34.69
C LEU A 30 20.05 7.35 -35.76
N ALA A 31 19.95 7.86 -36.99
CA ALA A 31 20.85 7.52 -38.09
C ALA A 31 22.32 7.89 -37.79
N ALA A 32 22.55 8.91 -36.96
CA ALA A 32 23.88 9.30 -36.49
C ALA A 32 24.38 8.51 -35.25
N GLY A 33 23.62 7.50 -34.80
CA GLY A 33 23.95 6.66 -33.64
C GLY A 33 23.49 7.21 -32.29
N GLY A 34 22.61 8.21 -32.29
CA GLY A 34 22.07 8.90 -31.13
C GLY A 34 22.36 10.40 -31.13
N GLY A 35 21.71 11.13 -30.24
CA GLY A 35 21.86 12.58 -30.17
C GLY A 35 20.81 13.27 -29.32
N ILE A 36 20.92 14.59 -29.22
CA ILE A 36 19.93 15.44 -28.53
C ILE A 36 18.92 15.90 -29.56
N VAL A 37 17.64 15.53 -29.40
CA VAL A 37 16.53 16.14 -30.13
C VAL A 37 16.02 17.30 -29.26
N PHE A 38 16.28 18.52 -29.70
CA PHE A 38 16.09 19.73 -28.91
C PHE A 38 14.81 20.48 -29.31
N PHE A 39 13.98 20.78 -28.32
CA PHE A 39 12.77 21.59 -28.44
C PHE A 39 13.00 22.96 -27.79
N PRO A 40 13.01 24.05 -28.58
CA PRO A 40 13.11 25.41 -28.05
C PRO A 40 12.03 25.78 -27.03
N ALA A 41 12.42 26.51 -25.99
CA ALA A 41 11.52 27.02 -24.98
C ALA A 41 10.46 27.97 -25.58
N GLY A 42 9.25 27.95 -25.02
CA GLY A 42 8.13 28.77 -25.47
C GLY A 42 7.32 28.18 -26.63
N GLY A 43 7.83 27.13 -27.28
CA GLY A 43 7.10 26.41 -28.33
C GLY A 43 6.02 25.49 -27.78
N THR A 44 4.86 25.46 -28.45
CA THR A 44 3.82 24.43 -28.29
C THR A 44 3.74 23.63 -29.58
N TYR A 45 4.18 22.37 -29.54
CA TYR A 45 4.27 21.51 -30.70
C TYR A 45 3.09 20.57 -30.75
N ILE A 46 2.28 20.62 -31.82
CA ILE A 46 1.18 19.67 -31.99
C ILE A 46 1.73 18.37 -32.55
N VAL A 47 1.55 17.28 -31.80
CA VAL A 47 2.15 15.98 -32.10
C VAL A 47 1.14 14.86 -31.88
N SER A 48 0.92 14.04 -32.90
CA SER A 48 0.10 12.82 -32.78
C SER A 48 0.89 11.69 -32.08
N GLN A 49 1.91 11.15 -32.74
CA GLN A 49 2.79 10.09 -32.24
C GLN A 49 4.22 10.26 -32.75
N LEU A 50 5.20 10.07 -31.86
CA LEU A 50 6.61 10.03 -32.17
C LEU A 50 7.20 8.66 -31.82
N ASN A 51 7.88 8.06 -32.79
CA ASN A 51 8.57 6.81 -32.60
C ASN A 51 10.01 7.11 -32.16
N VAL A 52 10.39 6.60 -30.99
CA VAL A 52 11.69 6.88 -30.35
C VAL A 52 12.39 5.58 -29.98
N SER A 53 13.72 5.63 -29.88
CA SER A 53 14.54 4.48 -29.50
C SER A 53 15.71 4.90 -28.61
N GLN A 54 16.49 3.93 -28.16
CA GLN A 54 17.68 4.13 -27.34
C GLN A 54 18.68 5.16 -27.93
N GLY A 55 19.48 5.78 -27.06
CA GLY A 55 20.56 6.68 -27.46
C GLY A 55 20.12 8.11 -27.81
N LEU A 56 18.82 8.39 -27.70
CA LEU A 56 18.27 9.74 -27.84
C LEU A 56 18.18 10.47 -26.50
N ILE A 57 18.36 11.79 -26.55
CA ILE A 57 18.00 12.72 -25.48
C ILE A 57 16.93 13.67 -26.05
N ILE A 58 15.69 13.48 -25.67
CA ILE A 58 14.55 14.34 -26.02
C ILE A 58 14.48 15.44 -24.96
N LYS A 59 14.88 16.66 -25.32
CA LYS A 59 15.10 17.76 -24.35
C LYS A 59 14.31 19.01 -24.72
N GLY A 60 13.55 19.55 -23.78
CA GLY A 60 12.73 20.74 -24.06
C GLY A 60 12.23 21.48 -22.83
N TYR A 61 13.15 22.07 -22.05
CA TYR A 61 12.80 22.92 -20.91
C TYR A 61 11.96 24.12 -21.35
N GLY A 62 10.72 24.19 -20.86
CA GLY A 62 9.77 25.23 -21.24
C GLY A 62 9.09 25.03 -22.60
N ALA A 63 9.26 23.87 -23.23
CA ALA A 63 8.50 23.46 -24.41
C ALA A 63 7.29 22.59 -24.01
N THR A 64 6.21 22.70 -24.77
CA THR A 64 5.01 21.86 -24.62
C THR A 64 4.82 20.97 -25.84
N ILE A 65 4.70 19.67 -25.63
CA ILE A 65 4.22 18.71 -26.64
C ILE A 65 2.74 18.48 -26.37
N LYS A 66 1.87 18.83 -27.33
CA LYS A 66 0.42 18.75 -27.16
C LYS A 66 -0.20 17.84 -28.20
N ARG A 67 -1.09 16.96 -27.76
CA ARG A 67 -1.80 16.05 -28.65
C ARG A 67 -2.87 16.80 -29.48
N PRO A 68 -3.01 16.54 -30.80
CA PRO A 68 -4.14 17.04 -31.57
C PRO A 68 -5.46 16.45 -31.06
N ALA A 69 -6.59 17.04 -31.43
CA ALA A 69 -7.91 16.53 -31.04
C ALA A 69 -8.21 15.15 -31.66
N ASN A 70 -9.14 14.41 -31.06
CA ASN A 70 -9.75 13.18 -31.61
C ASN A 70 -8.73 12.09 -32.02
N GLN A 71 -7.70 11.85 -31.20
CA GLN A 71 -6.77 10.75 -31.44
C GLN A 71 -7.36 9.40 -31.04
N THR A 72 -6.81 8.33 -31.60
CA THR A 72 -7.33 6.98 -31.39
C THR A 72 -6.78 6.34 -30.12
N LYS A 73 -7.42 5.25 -29.67
CA LYS A 73 -6.97 4.43 -28.54
C LYS A 73 -5.49 4.01 -28.63
N TRP A 74 -4.93 3.85 -29.82
CA TRP A 74 -3.57 3.34 -30.03
C TRP A 74 -2.54 4.44 -30.33
N THR A 75 -2.96 5.71 -30.33
CA THR A 75 -2.05 6.83 -30.58
C THR A 75 -1.35 7.21 -29.27
N ARG A 76 -0.05 6.94 -29.20
CA ARG A 76 0.81 7.26 -28.05
C ARG A 76 1.71 8.44 -28.40
N THR A 77 1.85 9.44 -27.52
CA THR A 77 2.62 10.64 -27.87
C THR A 77 4.08 10.31 -28.14
N PHE A 78 4.69 9.48 -27.29
CA PHE A 78 5.98 8.85 -27.51
C PHE A 78 5.84 7.34 -27.33
N THR A 79 6.37 6.56 -28.29
CA THR A 79 6.34 5.10 -28.23
C THR A 79 7.65 4.48 -28.71
N THR A 80 8.03 3.37 -28.09
CA THR A 80 9.15 2.52 -28.52
C THR A 80 8.68 1.23 -29.19
N THR A 81 7.38 1.05 -29.45
CA THR A 81 6.84 -0.26 -29.89
C THR A 81 6.90 -0.50 -31.40
N VAL A 82 7.17 0.54 -32.18
CA VAL A 82 7.11 0.46 -33.65
C VAL A 82 8.33 -0.30 -34.16
N ALA A 83 8.12 -1.19 -35.14
CA ALA A 83 9.20 -1.92 -35.79
C ALA A 83 10.27 -0.95 -36.33
N GLY A 84 11.54 -1.25 -36.06
CA GLY A 84 12.68 -0.35 -36.35
C GLY A 84 13.05 0.59 -35.20
N TYR A 85 12.14 0.84 -34.25
CA TYR A 85 12.39 1.63 -33.04
C TYR A 85 12.43 0.76 -31.78
N LEU A 86 11.71 -0.37 -31.78
CA LEU A 86 11.72 -1.37 -30.72
C LEU A 86 13.12 -1.90 -30.45
N TYR A 87 13.55 -1.79 -29.19
CA TYR A 87 14.86 -2.29 -28.78
C TYR A 87 14.87 -3.83 -28.74
N ASP A 88 15.82 -4.46 -29.45
CA ASP A 88 15.90 -5.91 -29.63
C ASP A 88 17.28 -6.51 -29.31
N GLY A 89 18.12 -5.78 -28.56
CA GLY A 89 19.45 -6.25 -28.17
C GLY A 89 19.44 -7.33 -27.09
N SER A 90 20.51 -8.13 -27.02
CA SER A 90 20.72 -9.14 -25.97
C SER A 90 21.38 -8.59 -24.69
N VAL A 91 21.86 -7.35 -24.73
CA VAL A 91 22.40 -6.60 -23.59
C VAL A 91 21.55 -5.35 -23.37
N ASP A 92 21.67 -4.67 -22.24
CA ASP A 92 20.90 -3.45 -22.01
C ASP A 92 21.29 -2.31 -22.95
N SER A 93 20.30 -1.51 -23.36
CA SER A 93 20.47 -0.46 -24.36
C SER A 93 21.30 0.73 -23.85
N LYS A 94 21.74 1.61 -24.75
CA LYS A 94 22.02 3.01 -24.38
C LYS A 94 20.73 3.65 -23.84
N PRO A 95 20.79 4.63 -22.93
CA PRO A 95 19.58 5.24 -22.41
C PRO A 95 18.83 6.03 -23.49
N LEU A 96 17.50 5.91 -23.51
CA LEU A 96 16.58 6.91 -24.06
C LEU A 96 16.21 7.89 -22.93
N ILE A 97 16.44 9.18 -23.13
CA ILE A 97 16.29 10.19 -22.08
C ILE A 97 15.23 11.23 -22.48
N PHE A 98 14.30 11.56 -21.58
CA PHE A 98 13.36 12.67 -21.69
C PHE A 98 13.67 13.71 -20.61
N GLN A 99 13.84 14.99 -20.98
CA GLN A 99 14.24 16.05 -20.05
C GLN A 99 13.41 17.33 -20.21
N GLY A 100 12.78 17.79 -19.13
CA GLY A 100 12.27 19.16 -19.01
C GLY A 100 10.98 19.48 -19.78
N LEU A 101 10.34 18.48 -20.39
CA LEU A 101 9.19 18.68 -21.27
C LEU A 101 7.88 18.84 -20.47
N THR A 102 6.99 19.71 -20.96
CA THR A 102 5.57 19.57 -20.69
C THR A 102 4.93 18.69 -21.75
N ILE A 103 4.18 17.66 -21.36
CA ILE A 103 3.44 16.78 -22.28
C ILE A 103 1.95 16.84 -21.92
N ASP A 104 1.18 17.37 -22.85
CA ASP A 104 -0.25 17.70 -22.73
C ASP A 104 -1.07 16.70 -23.58
N GLY A 105 -1.81 15.81 -22.92
CA GLY A 105 -2.66 14.84 -23.58
C GLY A 105 -3.94 15.42 -24.19
N ASN A 106 -4.23 16.69 -23.94
CA ASN A 106 -5.35 17.44 -24.50
C ASN A 106 -6.68 16.72 -24.30
N ARG A 107 -6.86 16.08 -23.11
CA ARG A 107 -7.97 15.17 -22.77
C ARG A 107 -9.35 15.71 -23.12
N GLN A 108 -9.60 16.99 -22.88
CA GLN A 108 -10.89 17.64 -23.15
C GLN A 108 -11.31 17.56 -24.62
N ASN A 109 -10.35 17.35 -25.53
CA ASN A 109 -10.56 17.31 -26.97
C ASN A 109 -10.39 15.90 -27.59
N GLN A 110 -10.33 14.84 -26.78
CA GLN A 110 -10.14 13.46 -27.27
C GLN A 110 -11.45 12.67 -27.45
N GLY A 111 -12.58 13.18 -26.95
CA GLY A 111 -13.86 12.46 -26.96
C GLY A 111 -14.08 11.65 -25.68
N ALA A 112 -14.88 10.57 -25.76
CA ALA A 112 -15.14 9.69 -24.63
C ALA A 112 -13.90 8.87 -24.26
N TYR A 113 -13.58 8.79 -22.97
CA TYR A 113 -12.43 8.03 -22.45
C TYR A 113 -12.65 7.44 -21.05
N ALA A 114 -13.65 7.91 -20.31
CA ALA A 114 -13.86 7.59 -18.89
C ALA A 114 -14.38 6.17 -18.64
N ASN A 115 -14.77 5.43 -19.69
CA ASN A 115 -15.06 4.00 -19.64
C ASN A 115 -14.01 3.20 -20.43
N TYR A 116 -12.75 3.63 -20.35
CA TYR A 116 -11.59 2.95 -20.94
C TYR A 116 -11.56 2.93 -22.47
N GLU A 117 -12.34 3.78 -23.14
CA GLU A 117 -12.41 3.85 -24.61
C GLU A 117 -11.05 4.18 -25.24
N LEU A 118 -10.20 4.93 -24.53
CA LEU A 118 -8.87 5.38 -24.96
C LEU A 118 -7.73 4.90 -24.05
N GLU A 119 -7.94 3.84 -23.27
CA GLU A 119 -7.03 3.38 -22.20
C GLU A 119 -5.57 3.03 -22.63
N GLN A 120 -5.29 2.97 -23.93
CA GLN A 120 -3.97 2.66 -24.51
C GLN A 120 -3.24 3.88 -25.12
N ALA A 121 -3.85 5.07 -25.03
CA ALA A 121 -3.38 6.30 -25.64
C ALA A 121 -2.45 7.08 -24.68
N HIS A 122 -1.44 6.40 -24.14
CA HIS A 122 -0.51 6.95 -23.14
C HIS A 122 0.34 8.10 -23.69
N LEU A 123 0.91 8.93 -22.81
CA LEU A 123 1.84 9.98 -23.24
C LEU A 123 3.22 9.40 -23.56
N ILE A 124 3.83 8.67 -22.63
CA ILE A 124 5.06 7.91 -22.87
C ILE A 124 4.75 6.42 -22.68
N PHE A 125 5.03 5.61 -23.70
CA PHE A 125 4.95 4.15 -23.63
C PHE A 125 6.31 3.51 -23.90
N LEU A 126 6.83 2.79 -22.91
CA LEU A 126 8.14 2.13 -22.96
C LEU A 126 7.97 0.62 -23.04
N MET A 127 8.68 0.02 -24.00
CA MET A 127 8.72 -1.42 -24.24
C MET A 127 10.05 -1.81 -24.89
N GLY A 128 10.67 -2.87 -24.39
CA GLY A 128 11.71 -3.63 -25.08
C GLY A 128 11.15 -4.90 -25.71
N ASN A 129 11.92 -5.54 -26.59
CA ASN A 129 11.50 -6.80 -27.22
C ASN A 129 11.67 -7.98 -26.24
N ALA A 130 10.55 -8.55 -25.79
CA ALA A 130 10.52 -9.71 -24.91
C ALA A 130 11.20 -10.98 -25.47
N ALA A 131 11.52 -11.03 -26.77
CA ALA A 131 12.30 -12.12 -27.35
C ALA A 131 13.78 -12.10 -26.93
N ASN A 132 14.29 -10.97 -26.43
CA ASN A 132 15.71 -10.77 -26.15
C ASN A 132 15.96 -10.40 -24.68
N SER A 133 17.14 -10.75 -24.17
CA SER A 133 17.51 -10.57 -22.76
C SER A 133 17.87 -9.13 -22.38
N GLY A 134 18.13 -8.26 -23.35
CA GLY A 134 18.48 -6.87 -23.11
C GLY A 134 17.26 -6.01 -22.83
N LYS A 135 17.36 -5.14 -21.82
CA LYS A 135 16.31 -4.18 -21.48
C LYS A 135 16.52 -2.86 -22.22
N LEU A 136 15.42 -2.21 -22.60
CA LEU A 136 15.43 -0.80 -22.97
C LEU A 136 15.74 0.01 -21.71
N ARG A 137 16.87 0.72 -21.70
CA ARG A 137 17.21 1.68 -20.66
C ARG A 137 16.55 3.03 -20.95
N ALA A 138 15.86 3.59 -19.96
CA ALA A 138 15.20 4.88 -20.08
C ALA A 138 15.42 5.78 -18.85
N VAL A 139 15.42 7.10 -19.07
CA VAL A 139 15.45 8.12 -18.03
C VAL A 139 14.39 9.17 -18.36
N ILE A 140 13.56 9.53 -17.40
CA ILE A 140 12.54 10.58 -17.52
C ILE A 140 12.74 11.54 -16.36
N GLU A 141 13.18 12.76 -16.65
CA GLU A 141 13.50 13.74 -15.61
C GLU A 141 12.93 15.13 -15.88
N ASP A 142 12.51 15.78 -14.80
CA ASP A 142 12.02 17.16 -14.79
C ASP A 142 10.85 17.40 -15.77
N CYS A 143 10.04 16.35 -16.03
CA CYS A 143 8.90 16.40 -16.95
C CYS A 143 7.58 16.68 -16.22
N TYR A 144 6.70 17.41 -16.90
CA TYR A 144 5.35 17.70 -16.44
C TYR A 144 4.32 17.08 -17.40
N PHE A 145 3.43 16.25 -16.88
CA PHE A 145 2.40 15.56 -17.65
C PHE A 145 1.05 16.09 -17.24
N LYS A 146 0.14 16.33 -18.21
CA LYS A 146 -1.21 16.77 -17.89
C LYS A 146 -2.26 16.31 -18.87
N ASP A 147 -3.50 16.31 -18.40
CA ASP A 147 -4.70 16.13 -19.21
C ASP A 147 -4.61 14.87 -20.08
N CYS A 148 -4.35 13.73 -19.45
CA CYS A 148 -4.21 12.44 -20.12
C CYS A 148 -5.55 11.68 -20.19
N VAL A 149 -5.84 11.04 -21.33
CA VAL A 149 -6.95 10.07 -21.46
C VAL A 149 -6.57 8.65 -21.05
N ALA A 150 -5.30 8.40 -20.77
CA ALA A 150 -4.72 7.14 -20.32
C ALA A 150 -3.59 7.47 -19.33
N ASP A 151 -2.47 6.74 -19.38
CA ASP A 151 -1.33 6.95 -18.49
C ASP A 151 -0.42 8.08 -18.96
N ALA A 152 0.18 8.80 -18.01
CA ALA A 152 1.28 9.71 -18.32
C ALA A 152 2.54 8.92 -18.72
N ILE A 153 2.96 7.96 -17.89
CA ILE A 153 4.10 7.10 -18.16
C ILE A 153 3.65 5.64 -18.00
N SER A 154 3.67 4.88 -19.08
CA SER A 154 3.39 3.44 -19.11
C SER A 154 4.69 2.66 -19.34
N VAL A 155 5.05 1.82 -18.37
CA VAL A 155 6.19 0.91 -18.43
C VAL A 155 5.68 -0.49 -18.65
N TYR A 156 5.82 -1.00 -19.87
CA TYR A 156 5.47 -2.37 -20.21
C TYR A 156 6.67 -3.29 -19.95
N ASN A 157 6.98 -4.22 -20.85
CA ASN A 157 7.96 -5.28 -20.58
C ASN A 157 9.37 -4.96 -21.09
N ASN A 158 10.37 -5.61 -20.50
CA ASN A 158 11.78 -5.47 -20.86
C ASN A 158 12.32 -4.03 -20.76
N VAL A 159 11.96 -3.30 -19.70
CA VAL A 159 12.38 -1.92 -19.49
C VAL A 159 13.17 -1.76 -18.19
N SER A 160 14.27 -1.01 -18.23
CA SER A 160 14.97 -0.52 -17.04
C SER A 160 14.88 1.00 -17.03
N VAL A 161 14.03 1.59 -16.18
CA VAL A 161 13.71 3.02 -16.21
C VAL A 161 13.97 3.72 -14.88
N GLN A 162 14.49 4.95 -14.99
CA GLN A 162 14.59 5.91 -13.89
C GLN A 162 13.67 7.10 -14.17
N ILE A 163 12.83 7.47 -13.19
CA ILE A 163 11.88 8.58 -13.27
C ILE A 163 12.15 9.50 -12.09
N SER A 164 12.50 10.77 -12.36
CA SER A 164 12.85 11.72 -11.31
C SER A 164 12.24 13.10 -11.50
N ASN A 165 11.85 13.74 -10.39
CA ASN A 165 11.40 15.14 -10.36
C ASN A 165 10.22 15.44 -11.33
N CYS A 166 9.34 14.46 -11.54
CA CYS A 166 8.23 14.61 -12.47
C CYS A 166 6.91 14.88 -11.74
N THR A 167 5.99 15.52 -12.45
CA THR A 167 4.62 15.74 -11.96
C THR A 167 3.60 15.29 -13.01
N ALA A 168 2.56 14.56 -12.60
CA ALA A 168 1.41 14.22 -13.45
C ALA A 168 0.11 14.81 -12.88
N VAL A 169 -0.68 15.44 -13.74
CA VAL A 169 -1.94 16.11 -13.34
C VAL A 169 -3.12 15.71 -14.22
N ASP A 170 -4.23 15.26 -13.62
CA ASP A 170 -5.46 14.93 -14.34
C ASP A 170 -5.26 13.91 -15.48
N CYS A 171 -4.49 12.86 -15.18
CA CYS A 171 -4.31 11.69 -16.03
C CYS A 171 -5.20 10.53 -15.52
N PHE A 172 -6.04 10.00 -16.43
CA PHE A 172 -7.18 9.16 -16.10
C PHE A 172 -6.85 7.88 -15.32
N ARG A 173 -5.79 7.16 -15.71
CA ARG A 173 -5.42 5.87 -15.12
C ARG A 173 -4.27 5.99 -14.12
N GLY A 174 -3.22 6.72 -14.48
CA GLY A 174 -2.10 6.92 -13.56
C GLY A 174 -1.03 7.88 -14.07
N GLY A 175 -0.22 8.36 -13.12
CA GLY A 175 0.99 9.14 -13.40
C GLY A 175 2.15 8.23 -13.83
N VAL A 176 2.39 7.17 -13.05
CA VAL A 176 3.34 6.10 -13.40
C VAL A 176 2.60 4.78 -13.31
N VAL A 177 2.55 4.07 -14.44
CA VAL A 177 1.87 2.78 -14.56
C VAL A 177 2.86 1.72 -15.00
N VAL A 178 2.93 0.61 -14.25
CA VAL A 178 3.88 -0.49 -14.49
C VAL A 178 3.10 -1.77 -14.73
N THR A 179 3.16 -2.29 -15.95
CA THR A 179 2.37 -3.46 -16.36
C THR A 179 3.20 -4.61 -16.88
N GLY A 180 4.45 -4.37 -17.30
CA GLY A 180 5.25 -5.43 -17.90
C GLY A 180 6.37 -5.99 -17.03
N GLY A 181 6.55 -7.29 -17.16
CA GLY A 181 7.58 -8.10 -16.52
C GLY A 181 8.97 -7.97 -17.14
N TYR A 182 9.93 -8.60 -16.47
CA TYR A 182 11.36 -8.51 -16.78
C TYR A 182 11.85 -7.06 -16.82
N SER A 183 11.37 -6.24 -15.88
CA SER A 183 11.60 -4.80 -15.84
C SER A 183 12.18 -4.36 -14.49
N ASP A 184 12.91 -3.24 -14.49
CA ASP A 184 13.38 -2.55 -13.28
C ASP A 184 12.87 -1.10 -13.32
N VAL A 185 12.14 -0.67 -12.29
CA VAL A 185 11.49 0.65 -12.27
C VAL A 185 11.92 1.41 -11.03
N HIS A 186 12.53 2.58 -11.22
CA HIS A 186 13.00 3.43 -10.15
C HIS A 186 12.34 4.81 -10.24
N VAL A 187 11.47 5.15 -9.30
CA VAL A 187 10.80 6.44 -9.22
C VAL A 187 11.30 7.19 -8.01
N ASN A 188 11.67 8.46 -8.18
CA ASN A 188 12.08 9.31 -7.08
C ASN A 188 11.57 10.75 -7.23
N ASN A 189 11.00 11.32 -6.18
CA ASN A 189 10.48 12.70 -6.18
C ASN A 189 9.43 12.88 -7.28
N PHE A 190 8.31 12.17 -7.14
CA PHE A 190 7.20 12.21 -8.09
C PHE A 190 5.94 12.72 -7.40
N LYS A 191 5.23 13.62 -8.08
CA LYS A 191 3.96 14.15 -7.61
C LYS A 191 2.85 13.77 -8.60
N ALA A 192 1.75 13.25 -8.10
CA ALA A 192 0.60 12.91 -8.92
C ALA A 192 -0.67 13.44 -8.26
N HIS A 193 -1.50 14.18 -8.99
CA HIS A 193 -2.71 14.77 -8.45
C HIS A 193 -3.76 15.10 -9.51
N GLY A 194 -4.98 15.47 -9.13
CA GLY A 194 -5.95 15.92 -10.11
C GLY A 194 -7.30 16.35 -9.54
N ALA A 195 -7.89 17.36 -10.19
CA ALA A 195 -9.25 17.81 -9.87
C ALA A 195 -10.33 16.98 -10.58
N VAL A 196 -9.97 16.34 -11.68
CA VAL A 196 -10.85 15.51 -12.51
C VAL A 196 -10.59 14.03 -12.26
N HIS A 197 -9.33 13.65 -12.15
CA HIS A 197 -8.91 12.26 -11.94
C HIS A 197 -8.03 12.13 -10.73
N ALA A 198 -8.19 11.04 -9.98
CA ALA A 198 -7.35 10.70 -8.86
C ALA A 198 -5.99 10.15 -9.34
N THR A 199 -5.24 10.98 -10.08
CA THR A 199 -3.99 10.57 -10.73
C THR A 199 -2.98 10.13 -9.69
N GLY A 200 -2.68 8.83 -9.67
CA GLY A 200 -1.81 8.19 -8.70
C GLY A 200 -0.68 7.38 -9.33
N ILE A 201 -0.35 6.26 -8.68
CA ILE A 201 0.47 5.19 -9.25
C ILE A 201 -0.37 3.92 -9.41
N ASP A 202 -0.04 3.12 -10.42
CA ASP A 202 -0.70 1.86 -10.71
C ASP A 202 0.36 0.81 -11.09
N VAL A 203 0.43 -0.29 -10.37
CA VAL A 203 1.29 -1.44 -10.71
C VAL A 203 0.39 -2.64 -10.89
N GLU A 204 0.24 -3.11 -12.12
CA GLU A 204 -0.60 -4.24 -12.49
C GLU A 204 0.16 -5.15 -13.47
N LEU A 205 0.96 -6.07 -12.95
CA LEU A 205 1.86 -6.89 -13.77
C LEU A 205 1.07 -7.93 -14.59
N ASP A 206 0.85 -7.66 -15.88
CA ASP A 206 0.05 -8.48 -16.79
C ASP A 206 0.77 -8.88 -18.10
N GLY A 207 1.86 -8.18 -18.45
CA GLY A 207 2.62 -8.40 -19.67
C GLY A 207 3.95 -9.12 -19.45
N PRO A 208 4.10 -10.42 -19.76
CA PRO A 208 5.37 -11.11 -19.54
C PRO A 208 6.50 -10.55 -20.42
N GLY A 209 7.69 -10.45 -19.84
CA GLY A 209 8.92 -10.08 -20.55
C GLY A 209 9.75 -11.30 -20.96
N TYR A 210 11.05 -11.08 -21.16
CA TYR A 210 12.01 -12.13 -21.52
C TYR A 210 11.98 -13.29 -20.55
N GLY A 211 11.98 -14.51 -21.09
CA GLY A 211 11.83 -15.74 -20.28
C GLY A 211 10.40 -15.99 -19.79
N ASN A 212 9.40 -15.28 -20.35
CA ASN A 212 7.98 -15.40 -19.99
C ASN A 212 7.71 -15.14 -18.51
N THR A 213 8.36 -14.12 -17.94
CA THR A 213 8.25 -13.77 -16.52
C THR A 213 7.55 -12.43 -16.32
N LEU A 214 6.75 -12.34 -15.25
CA LEU A 214 6.21 -11.09 -14.73
C LEU A 214 7.14 -10.45 -13.69
N LYS A 215 8.26 -11.10 -13.32
CA LYS A 215 9.17 -10.59 -12.29
C LYS A 215 9.63 -9.18 -12.63
N THR A 216 9.37 -8.26 -11.72
CA THR A 216 9.69 -6.84 -11.84
C THR A 216 10.24 -6.34 -10.52
N ASP A 217 11.33 -5.58 -10.58
CA ASP A 217 11.94 -4.98 -9.40
C ASP A 217 11.61 -3.48 -9.38
N ILE A 218 10.82 -3.05 -8.40
CA ILE A 218 10.24 -1.70 -8.33
C ILE A 218 10.72 -0.99 -7.08
N THR A 219 11.24 0.22 -7.26
CA THR A 219 11.58 1.14 -6.16
C THR A 219 10.88 2.47 -6.38
N MET A 220 10.11 2.94 -5.40
CA MET A 220 9.46 4.25 -5.47
C MET A 220 9.64 5.05 -4.17
N ASN A 221 10.37 6.15 -4.25
CA ASN A 221 10.70 6.99 -3.10
C ASN A 221 10.22 8.43 -3.27
N ASN A 222 9.91 9.10 -2.16
CA ASN A 222 9.52 10.50 -2.14
C ASN A 222 8.32 10.77 -3.07
N LEU A 223 7.25 10.00 -2.89
CA LEU A 223 6.00 10.18 -3.64
C LEU A 223 5.05 11.09 -2.87
N TYR A 224 4.43 12.03 -3.58
CA TYR A 224 3.37 12.87 -3.03
C TYR A 224 2.08 12.75 -3.86
N LEU A 225 1.08 12.09 -3.27
CA LEU A 225 -0.20 11.73 -3.87
C LEU A 225 -1.34 12.35 -3.01
N PRO A 226 -1.57 13.68 -3.10
CA PRO A 226 -2.53 14.37 -2.22
C PRO A 226 -4.00 13.98 -2.45
N ASP A 227 -4.31 13.46 -3.63
CA ASP A 227 -5.63 13.09 -4.12
C ASP A 227 -5.54 11.99 -5.19
N GLY A 228 -4.38 11.34 -5.28
CA GLY A 228 -4.09 10.27 -6.23
C GLY A 228 -4.02 8.91 -5.56
N ASP A 229 -4.33 7.89 -6.35
CA ASP A 229 -4.43 6.50 -5.90
C ASP A 229 -3.06 5.88 -5.61
N PHE A 230 -3.00 4.95 -4.67
CA PHE A 230 -1.88 4.05 -4.50
C PHE A 230 -2.35 2.63 -4.79
N ASP A 231 -2.03 2.12 -5.98
CA ASP A 231 -2.34 0.74 -6.36
C ASP A 231 -1.08 -0.04 -6.71
N VAL A 232 -0.83 -1.11 -5.97
CA VAL A 232 0.35 -1.96 -6.15
C VAL A 232 -0.02 -3.43 -6.14
N ALA A 233 0.05 -4.08 -7.31
CA ALA A 233 -0.08 -5.52 -7.48
C ALA A 233 1.21 -6.13 -8.06
N VAL A 234 1.94 -6.85 -7.21
CA VAL A 234 3.20 -7.53 -7.58
C VAL A 234 3.09 -9.06 -7.50
N LEU A 235 3.70 -9.74 -8.48
CA LEU A 235 3.55 -11.17 -8.76
C LEU A 235 4.90 -11.85 -9.03
N GLN A 236 4.96 -13.18 -8.93
CA GLN A 236 6.06 -14.03 -9.45
C GLN A 236 7.47 -13.65 -8.95
N GLY A 237 7.65 -13.43 -7.66
CA GLY A 237 8.97 -13.09 -7.10
C GLY A 237 9.40 -11.66 -7.36
N SER A 238 8.46 -10.79 -7.73
CA SER A 238 8.69 -9.36 -7.88
C SER A 238 8.99 -8.71 -6.54
N THR A 239 9.58 -7.52 -6.61
CA THR A 239 9.88 -6.71 -5.43
C THR A 239 9.27 -5.32 -5.57
N PHE A 240 8.72 -4.80 -4.47
CA PHE A 240 8.36 -3.39 -4.34
C PHE A 240 9.02 -2.82 -3.08
N THR A 241 9.87 -1.83 -3.23
CA THR A 241 10.44 -1.08 -2.10
C THR A 241 10.05 0.38 -2.21
N GLY A 242 9.54 0.96 -1.12
CA GLY A 242 9.20 2.38 -1.11
C GLY A 242 9.51 3.08 0.20
N SER A 243 9.79 4.38 0.12
CA SER A 243 9.99 5.22 1.30
C SER A 243 9.55 6.65 1.09
N ASN A 244 9.12 7.32 2.18
CA ASN A 244 8.62 8.70 2.14
C ASN A 244 7.47 8.88 1.14
N ILE A 245 6.50 7.95 1.17
CA ILE A 245 5.30 8.00 0.35
C ILE A 245 4.20 8.66 1.17
N ILE A 246 3.54 9.67 0.60
CA ILE A 246 2.43 10.37 1.23
C ILE A 246 1.21 10.25 0.34
N VAL A 247 0.20 9.51 0.83
CA VAL A 247 -1.11 9.34 0.22
C VAL A 247 -2.14 9.99 1.16
N ASN A 248 -2.73 11.10 0.72
CA ASN A 248 -3.66 11.87 1.58
C ASN A 248 -5.13 11.48 1.37
N LYS A 249 -5.44 10.66 0.38
CA LYS A 249 -6.79 10.15 0.13
C LYS A 249 -6.73 8.72 -0.38
N PRO A 250 -7.75 7.91 -0.08
CA PRO A 250 -7.93 6.61 -0.70
C PRO A 250 -8.26 6.74 -2.20
N PRO A 251 -8.17 5.64 -2.96
CA PRO A 251 -7.86 4.26 -2.53
C PRO A 251 -6.40 3.97 -2.20
N PHE A 252 -6.22 3.06 -1.24
CA PHE A 252 -4.97 2.34 -0.97
C PHE A 252 -5.14 0.84 -1.24
N ASN A 253 -4.44 0.31 -2.25
CA ASN A 253 -4.51 -1.10 -2.62
C ASN A 253 -3.11 -1.74 -2.61
N LEU A 254 -3.03 -2.94 -2.05
CA LEU A 254 -1.81 -3.75 -2.11
C LEU A 254 -2.13 -5.23 -2.33
N TYR A 255 -1.62 -5.78 -3.43
CA TYR A 255 -1.62 -7.20 -3.75
C TYR A 255 -0.18 -7.70 -3.91
N ALA A 256 0.21 -8.75 -3.19
CA ALA A 256 1.62 -9.20 -3.20
C ALA A 256 1.78 -10.73 -3.20
N GLU A 257 1.45 -11.38 -4.31
CA GLU A 257 1.55 -12.83 -4.41
C GLU A 257 2.96 -13.31 -4.75
N ASN A 258 3.48 -14.22 -3.91
CA ASN A 258 4.83 -14.79 -4.03
C ASN A 258 5.90 -13.70 -4.24
N SER A 259 5.73 -12.53 -3.60
CA SER A 259 6.50 -11.31 -3.87
C SER A 259 6.86 -10.61 -2.56
N THR A 260 7.90 -9.77 -2.61
CA THR A 260 8.37 -9.05 -1.42
C THR A 260 8.00 -7.58 -1.51
N VAL A 261 7.38 -7.04 -0.47
CA VAL A 261 7.04 -5.60 -0.38
C VAL A 261 7.60 -5.01 0.90
N LYS A 262 8.34 -3.91 0.78
CA LYS A 262 8.84 -3.15 1.93
C LYS A 262 8.56 -1.66 1.77
N ILE A 263 7.76 -1.10 2.65
CA ILE A 263 7.39 0.32 2.64
C ILE A 263 7.80 0.96 3.97
N MET A 264 8.48 2.10 3.92
CA MET A 264 9.04 2.74 5.11
C MET A 264 8.72 4.23 5.20
N ASN A 265 8.65 4.80 6.41
CA ASN A 265 8.57 6.26 6.63
C ASN A 265 7.44 6.93 5.83
N SER A 266 6.28 6.28 5.73
CA SER A 266 5.22 6.67 4.79
C SER A 266 3.90 6.93 5.50
N VAL A 267 3.02 7.69 4.86
CA VAL A 267 1.71 8.08 5.37
C VAL A 267 0.63 7.68 4.38
N PHE A 268 -0.39 6.97 4.85
CA PHE A 268 -1.52 6.53 4.03
C PHE A 268 -2.84 6.92 4.67
N HIS A 269 -3.73 7.55 3.92
CA HIS A 269 -5.14 7.66 4.27
C HIS A 269 -5.89 6.55 3.56
N VAL A 270 -6.62 5.75 4.33
CA VAL A 270 -7.30 4.54 3.87
C VAL A 270 -8.80 4.69 4.07
N GLY A 271 -9.57 4.23 3.09
CA GLY A 271 -10.99 4.50 2.97
C GLY A 271 -11.91 3.49 3.67
N VAL A 272 -13.10 3.36 3.09
CA VAL A 272 -14.21 2.56 3.60
C VAL A 272 -13.93 1.09 3.31
N LEU A 273 -14.28 0.20 4.24
CA LEU A 273 -14.22 -1.24 3.98
C LEU A 273 -15.05 -1.58 2.74
N ASP A 274 -14.41 -2.18 1.75
CA ASP A 274 -15.00 -2.49 0.46
C ASP A 274 -14.48 -3.84 -0.07
N ASP A 275 -15.27 -4.48 -0.93
CA ASP A 275 -14.91 -5.77 -1.54
C ASP A 275 -13.89 -5.61 -2.68
N TYR A 276 -13.53 -4.38 -3.07
CA TYR A 276 -12.65 -4.09 -4.20
C TYR A 276 -11.49 -3.15 -3.85
N LEU A 277 -11.74 -2.11 -3.06
CA LEU A 277 -10.78 -1.05 -2.73
C LEU A 277 -10.31 -1.07 -1.26
N ASP A 278 -9.28 -0.28 -0.96
CA ASP A 278 -8.83 0.03 0.40
C ASP A 278 -8.34 -1.17 1.21
N ARG A 279 -7.63 -2.10 0.54
CA ARG A 279 -7.32 -3.43 1.07
C ARG A 279 -5.92 -3.93 0.76
N ILE A 280 -5.48 -4.84 1.64
CA ILE A 280 -4.32 -5.70 1.43
C ILE A 280 -4.82 -7.11 1.11
N VAL A 281 -4.29 -7.70 0.03
CA VAL A 281 -4.67 -9.01 -0.49
C VAL A 281 -3.43 -9.86 -0.76
N SER A 282 -3.50 -11.13 -0.36
CA SER A 282 -2.44 -12.12 -0.55
C SER A 282 -1.02 -11.66 -0.17
N PRO A 283 -0.79 -11.04 1.00
CA PRO A 283 0.50 -10.46 1.34
C PRO A 283 1.56 -11.52 1.66
N TYR A 284 2.35 -11.94 0.66
CA TYR A 284 3.35 -13.01 0.81
C TYR A 284 4.45 -12.67 1.82
N ASP A 285 5.32 -11.69 1.52
CA ASP A 285 6.32 -11.17 2.45
C ASP A 285 6.28 -9.64 2.44
N VAL A 286 5.37 -9.09 3.24
CA VAL A 286 5.06 -7.65 3.26
C VAL A 286 5.48 -7.03 4.59
N THR A 287 6.18 -5.91 4.54
CA THR A 287 6.60 -5.14 5.72
C THR A 287 6.34 -3.65 5.52
N PHE A 288 5.57 -3.07 6.44
CA PHE A 288 5.51 -1.64 6.68
C PHE A 288 6.36 -1.30 7.91
N GLN A 289 7.19 -0.27 7.82
CA GLN A 289 8.06 0.15 8.92
C GLN A 289 8.04 1.67 9.12
N ASN A 290 7.78 2.13 10.34
CA ASN A 290 7.70 3.55 10.65
C ASN A 290 6.68 4.29 9.75
N CYS A 291 5.52 3.67 9.50
CA CYS A 291 4.46 4.24 8.68
C CYS A 291 3.29 4.72 9.56
N THR A 292 2.54 5.72 9.09
CA THR A 292 1.27 6.14 9.72
C THR A 292 0.10 5.85 8.79
N PHE A 293 -0.94 5.20 9.31
CA PHE A 293 -2.18 4.95 8.60
C PHE A 293 -3.33 5.74 9.24
N TYR A 294 -4.08 6.47 8.42
CA TYR A 294 -5.26 7.22 8.83
C TYR A 294 -6.52 6.54 8.30
N ALA A 295 -7.45 6.22 9.19
CA ALA A 295 -8.82 5.94 8.80
C ALA A 295 -9.45 7.26 8.31
N HIS A 296 -9.88 7.27 7.05
CA HIS A 296 -10.39 8.43 6.33
C HIS A 296 -11.75 8.12 5.71
N LYS A 297 -12.67 9.08 5.76
CA LYS A 297 -13.97 9.03 5.12
C LYS A 297 -13.97 9.96 3.90
N PRO A 298 -13.97 9.41 2.68
CA PRO A 298 -13.91 10.23 1.46
C PRO A 298 -15.05 11.24 1.39
N ALA A 299 -14.75 12.44 0.89
CA ALA A 299 -15.74 13.47 0.66
C ALA A 299 -16.89 12.95 -0.23
N GLY A 300 -18.13 13.30 0.11
CA GLY A 300 -19.32 12.81 -0.59
C GLY A 300 -19.83 11.43 -0.13
N THR A 301 -19.07 10.70 0.70
CA THR A 301 -19.56 9.43 1.28
C THR A 301 -20.71 9.68 2.24
N THR A 302 -21.90 9.19 1.90
CA THR A 302 -23.13 9.36 2.70
C THR A 302 -23.32 8.23 3.71
N GLY A 303 -24.06 8.50 4.79
CA GLY A 303 -24.42 7.51 5.80
C GLY A 303 -23.28 7.09 6.73
N ASN A 304 -23.61 6.19 7.66
CA ASN A 304 -22.62 5.58 8.56
C ASN A 304 -21.88 4.47 7.83
N ARG A 305 -20.56 4.43 7.99
CA ARG A 305 -19.67 3.50 7.28
C ARG A 305 -18.79 2.72 8.24
N SER A 306 -18.32 1.59 7.76
CA SER A 306 -17.22 0.85 8.37
C SER A 306 -15.92 1.26 7.70
N ILE A 307 -14.95 1.74 8.47
CA ILE A 307 -13.69 2.31 7.97
C ILE A 307 -12.55 1.64 8.69
N SER A 308 -11.47 1.28 7.98
CA SER A 308 -10.29 0.68 8.60
C SER A 308 -9.01 1.33 8.13
N CYS A 309 -8.03 1.52 9.02
CA CYS A 309 -6.69 1.86 8.58
C CYS A 309 -6.07 0.72 7.76
N ILE A 310 -6.40 -0.54 8.08
CA ILE A 310 -5.96 -1.74 7.37
C ILE A 310 -7.13 -2.69 7.21
N HIS A 311 -7.54 -2.96 5.98
CA HIS A 311 -8.42 -4.07 5.65
C HIS A 311 -7.59 -5.21 5.08
N LEU A 312 -7.42 -6.27 5.87
CA LEU A 312 -6.81 -7.51 5.38
C LEU A 312 -7.93 -8.46 4.95
N PHE A 313 -8.23 -8.45 3.65
CA PHE A 313 -9.36 -9.19 3.07
C PHE A 313 -9.09 -10.70 3.02
N GLN A 314 -7.93 -11.13 2.51
CA GLN A 314 -7.54 -12.54 2.50
C GLN A 314 -6.04 -12.72 2.29
N PHE A 315 -5.47 -13.77 2.87
CA PHE A 315 -4.12 -14.24 2.52
C PHE A 315 -4.09 -15.07 1.23
N GLY A 316 -5.17 -15.77 0.85
CA GLY A 316 -5.16 -16.64 -0.33
C GLY A 316 -4.30 -17.90 -0.15
N ASN A 317 -2.98 -17.79 -0.35
CA ASN A 317 -2.00 -18.89 -0.24
C ASN A 317 -1.51 -19.15 1.21
N ALA A 318 -0.61 -20.11 1.39
CA ALA A 318 -0.03 -20.51 2.68
C ALA A 318 1.37 -19.91 2.90
N ASN A 319 1.83 -19.92 4.17
CA ASN A 319 3.15 -19.51 4.65
C ASN A 319 3.50 -18.02 4.44
N GLN A 320 2.50 -17.15 4.53
CA GLN A 320 2.65 -15.72 4.31
C GLN A 320 2.87 -14.92 5.59
N THR A 321 3.47 -13.74 5.48
CA THR A 321 3.70 -12.85 6.61
C THR A 321 3.50 -11.39 6.24
N LEU A 322 2.61 -10.72 6.96
CA LEU A 322 2.41 -9.27 6.94
C LEU A 322 2.93 -8.65 8.25
N ARG A 323 3.78 -7.63 8.15
CA ARG A 323 4.41 -6.97 9.31
C ARG A 323 4.12 -5.47 9.32
N PHE A 324 3.75 -4.97 10.49
CA PHE A 324 3.69 -3.56 10.84
C PHE A 324 4.67 -3.31 11.97
N LEU A 325 5.81 -2.68 11.64
CA LEU A 325 6.91 -2.42 12.57
C LEU A 325 6.94 -0.92 12.89
N ASP A 326 6.81 -0.55 14.14
CA ASP A 326 6.79 0.86 14.60
C ASP A 326 5.79 1.72 13.82
N CYS A 327 4.62 1.16 13.47
CA CYS A 327 3.60 1.86 12.72
C CYS A 327 2.53 2.48 13.63
N ASP A 328 2.04 3.65 13.23
CA ASP A 328 0.96 4.36 13.91
C ASP A 328 -0.37 4.26 13.16
N PHE A 329 -1.47 4.10 13.88
CA PHE A 329 -2.83 4.05 13.36
C PHE A 329 -3.66 5.15 14.00
N LYS A 330 -4.32 5.96 13.17
CA LYS A 330 -5.03 7.17 13.60
C LYS A 330 -6.38 7.31 12.91
N VAL A 331 -7.31 8.00 13.56
CA VAL A 331 -8.61 8.38 12.97
C VAL A 331 -8.58 9.87 12.65
N ASP A 332 -8.79 10.23 11.39
CA ASP A 332 -8.72 11.63 10.98
C ASP A 332 -10.01 12.42 11.28
N GLY A 333 -10.03 13.70 10.93
CA GLY A 333 -11.17 14.60 11.19
C GLY A 333 -12.42 14.33 10.34
N SER A 334 -12.31 13.57 9.26
CA SER A 334 -13.42 13.27 8.34
C SER A 334 -14.36 12.20 8.86
N VAL A 335 -13.87 11.33 9.76
CA VAL A 335 -14.64 10.20 10.31
C VAL A 335 -15.57 10.67 11.43
N GLY A 336 -16.87 10.40 11.28
CA GLY A 336 -17.90 10.80 12.23
C GLY A 336 -18.05 9.84 13.41
N ALA A 337 -18.64 10.30 14.51
CA ALA A 337 -18.80 9.50 15.73
C ALA A 337 -19.76 8.29 15.58
N ALA A 338 -20.60 8.28 14.54
CA ALA A 338 -21.51 7.18 14.23
C ALA A 338 -20.93 6.17 13.23
N ASP A 339 -19.79 6.47 12.62
CA ASP A 339 -19.05 5.51 11.81
C ASP A 339 -18.42 4.44 12.72
N THR A 340 -18.24 3.24 12.20
CA THR A 340 -17.54 2.16 12.90
C THR A 340 -16.11 2.09 12.38
N VAL A 341 -15.14 2.26 13.27
CA VAL A 341 -13.73 2.43 12.89
C VAL A 341 -12.85 1.36 13.50
N TYR A 342 -12.02 0.76 12.66
CA TYR A 342 -11.07 -0.29 12.98
C TYR A 342 -9.63 0.22 12.73
N ALA A 343 -8.68 -0.10 13.61
CA ALA A 343 -7.28 0.14 13.28
C ALA A 343 -6.78 -0.96 12.35
N ILE A 344 -7.01 -2.22 12.72
CA ILE A 344 -6.74 -3.37 11.86
C ILE A 344 -7.98 -4.26 11.85
N TYR A 345 -8.59 -4.40 10.67
CA TYR A 345 -9.69 -5.31 10.41
C TYR A 345 -9.18 -6.49 9.59
N PHE A 346 -9.16 -7.66 10.21
CA PHE A 346 -8.76 -8.89 9.55
C PHE A 346 -9.98 -9.77 9.32
N GLU A 347 -10.26 -10.06 8.05
CA GLU A 347 -11.38 -10.92 7.70
C GLU A 347 -11.17 -12.33 8.19
N GLY A 348 -10.05 -12.95 7.83
CA GLY A 348 -9.70 -14.23 8.41
C GLY A 348 -8.70 -15.08 7.63
N ASP A 349 -8.25 -16.13 8.30
CA ASP A 349 -7.38 -17.15 7.74
C ASP A 349 -7.53 -18.47 8.49
N GLN A 350 -7.21 -19.57 7.82
CA GLN A 350 -7.19 -20.89 8.44
C GLN A 350 -5.81 -21.17 9.02
N LEU A 351 -5.72 -21.61 10.28
CA LEU A 351 -4.43 -21.90 10.92
C LEU A 351 -3.53 -22.87 10.13
N ALA A 352 -4.14 -23.80 9.39
CA ALA A 352 -3.45 -24.77 8.54
C ALA A 352 -2.63 -24.09 7.42
N LYS A 353 -2.99 -22.88 6.99
CA LYS A 353 -2.25 -22.12 5.99
C LYS A 353 -0.98 -21.49 6.55
N ASN A 354 -0.80 -21.46 7.88
CA ASN A 354 0.42 -20.95 8.51
C ASN A 354 0.77 -19.49 8.13
N ASN A 355 -0.23 -18.69 7.75
CA ASN A 355 -0.06 -17.26 7.55
C ASN A 355 -0.01 -16.55 8.90
N ARG A 356 0.56 -15.34 8.95
CA ARG A 356 0.63 -14.56 10.19
C ARG A 356 0.64 -13.05 9.95
N VAL A 357 0.02 -12.32 10.86
CA VAL A 357 0.18 -10.87 10.99
C VAL A 357 1.05 -10.56 12.21
N ILE A 358 2.02 -9.67 12.06
CA ILE A 358 2.89 -9.19 13.13
C ILE A 358 2.69 -7.68 13.26
N VAL A 359 2.35 -7.23 14.46
CA VAL A 359 2.31 -5.81 14.84
C VAL A 359 3.31 -5.65 15.97
N GLU A 360 4.36 -4.87 15.76
CA GLU A 360 5.46 -4.74 16.73
C GLU A 360 5.87 -3.28 16.87
N GLY A 361 5.80 -2.74 18.09
CA GLY A 361 6.00 -1.31 18.35
C GLY A 361 4.81 -0.46 17.92
N GLY A 362 5.03 0.86 17.80
CA GLY A 362 4.04 1.82 17.32
C GLY A 362 2.81 2.02 18.21
N SER A 363 1.79 2.67 17.68
CA SER A 363 0.58 3.02 18.44
C SER A 363 -0.72 2.94 17.65
N ILE A 364 -1.81 2.59 18.33
CA ILE A 364 -3.19 2.76 17.89
C ILE A 364 -3.79 3.88 18.75
N SER A 365 -4.11 5.03 18.15
CA SER A 365 -4.60 6.20 18.86
C SER A 365 -6.05 6.05 19.33
N ASN A 366 -6.52 6.93 20.22
CA ASN A 366 -7.94 6.99 20.56
C ASN A 366 -8.88 7.21 19.34
N ARG A 367 -10.18 7.01 19.57
CA ARG A 367 -11.32 7.10 18.62
C ARG A 367 -11.63 5.84 17.80
N PHE A 368 -10.83 4.78 17.85
CA PHE A 368 -11.26 3.51 17.27
C PHE A 368 -12.35 2.82 18.11
N ASN A 369 -13.34 2.23 17.43
CA ASN A 369 -14.23 1.27 18.09
C ASN A 369 -13.45 -0.02 18.39
N TYR A 370 -12.59 -0.44 17.47
CA TYR A 370 -11.78 -1.65 17.59
C TYR A 370 -10.33 -1.38 17.23
N GLY A 371 -9.41 -1.80 18.10
CA GLY A 371 -7.97 -1.80 17.79
C GLY A 371 -7.65 -2.90 16.78
N LEU A 372 -7.50 -4.12 17.25
CA LEU A 372 -7.30 -5.29 16.39
C LEU A 372 -8.56 -6.15 16.39
N TYR A 373 -9.19 -6.27 15.21
CA TYR A 373 -10.44 -6.99 15.01
C TYR A 373 -10.21 -8.23 14.14
N TRP A 374 -10.13 -9.39 14.79
CA TRP A 374 -9.99 -10.69 14.14
C TRP A 374 -11.37 -11.28 13.95
N LYS A 375 -11.94 -11.13 12.75
CA LYS A 375 -13.30 -11.58 12.48
C LYS A 375 -13.40 -13.11 12.41
N TYR A 376 -12.53 -13.76 11.63
CA TYR A 376 -12.49 -15.22 11.45
C TYR A 376 -11.08 -15.81 11.58
N GLY A 377 -10.72 -16.32 12.75
CA GLY A 377 -9.51 -17.11 12.94
C GLY A 377 -8.19 -16.44 12.53
N GLY A 378 -7.17 -17.26 12.33
CA GLY A 378 -5.83 -16.87 11.86
C GLY A 378 -4.82 -16.58 12.97
N ARG A 379 -3.58 -16.29 12.58
CA ARG A 379 -2.47 -16.07 13.52
C ARG A 379 -2.07 -14.61 13.63
N ALA A 380 -1.93 -14.13 14.86
CA ALA A 380 -1.43 -12.78 15.14
C ALA A 380 -0.36 -12.76 16.23
N ILE A 381 0.59 -11.87 16.07
CA ILE A 381 1.59 -11.56 17.09
C ILE A 381 1.60 -10.05 17.27
N VAL A 382 1.24 -9.58 18.46
CA VAL A 382 1.25 -8.17 18.83
C VAL A 382 2.28 -7.98 19.94
N ARG A 383 3.28 -7.13 19.70
CA ARG A 383 4.38 -6.91 20.64
C ARG A 383 4.66 -5.44 20.90
N ASN A 384 4.84 -5.06 22.16
CA ASN A 384 5.30 -3.72 22.54
C ASN A 384 4.49 -2.56 21.89
N THR A 385 3.24 -2.81 21.56
CA THR A 385 2.36 -1.84 20.89
C THR A 385 1.47 -1.13 21.91
N TYR A 386 1.33 0.18 21.76
CA TYR A 386 0.38 0.98 22.53
C TYR A 386 -1.01 0.96 21.87
N VAL A 387 -2.08 0.70 22.63
CA VAL A 387 -3.43 0.55 22.08
C VAL A 387 -4.48 1.34 22.87
N GLU A 388 -5.10 2.33 22.23
CA GLU A 388 -6.29 3.03 22.72
C GLU A 388 -7.47 2.81 21.77
N ALA A 389 -8.41 1.96 22.17
CA ALA A 389 -9.63 1.72 21.40
C ALA A 389 -10.78 1.34 22.34
N SER A 390 -12.03 1.51 21.93
CA SER A 390 -13.16 1.11 22.77
C SER A 390 -13.10 -0.37 23.13
N THR A 391 -12.73 -1.21 22.16
CA THR A 391 -12.32 -2.61 22.33
C THR A 391 -10.89 -2.79 21.78
N CYS A 392 -9.90 -3.08 22.62
CA CYS A 392 -8.51 -3.19 22.17
C CYS A 392 -8.28 -4.42 21.29
N PHE A 393 -8.73 -5.60 21.74
CA PHE A 393 -8.58 -6.86 21.02
C PHE A 393 -9.91 -7.58 20.91
N TYR A 394 -10.33 -7.92 19.70
CA TYR A 394 -11.55 -8.68 19.42
C TYR A 394 -11.21 -9.97 18.67
N PHE A 395 -11.72 -11.11 19.15
CA PHE A 395 -11.60 -12.41 18.50
C PHE A 395 -12.99 -12.99 18.23
N GLY A 396 -13.31 -13.15 16.94
CA GLY A 396 -14.63 -13.47 16.40
C GLY A 396 -14.85 -14.95 16.07
N VAL A 397 -15.95 -15.19 15.34
CA VAL A 397 -16.57 -16.50 15.07
C VAL A 397 -15.56 -17.59 14.67
N THR A 398 -15.71 -18.78 15.25
CA THR A 398 -14.87 -19.94 15.00
C THR A 398 -15.68 -21.10 14.43
N SER A 399 -15.37 -21.56 13.21
CA SER A 399 -15.93 -22.78 12.60
C SER A 399 -15.07 -23.21 11.41
N GLY A 400 -15.15 -24.48 10.98
CA GLY A 400 -14.57 -24.92 9.71
C GLY A 400 -13.07 -24.64 9.49
N GLY A 401 -12.26 -24.60 10.57
CA GLY A 401 -10.82 -24.33 10.51
C GLY A 401 -10.41 -22.86 10.69
N TYR A 402 -11.36 -21.94 10.84
CA TYR A 402 -11.12 -20.52 11.18
C TYR A 402 -10.93 -20.30 12.69
N ASP A 403 -10.01 -21.06 13.28
CA ASP A 403 -9.58 -20.89 14.66
C ASP A 403 -8.44 -19.87 14.74
N TYR A 404 -8.19 -19.29 15.92
CA TYR A 404 -7.15 -18.28 16.09
C TYR A 404 -5.98 -18.74 16.95
N ASP A 405 -4.79 -18.21 16.66
CA ASP A 405 -3.55 -18.42 17.42
C ASP A 405 -2.88 -17.05 17.63
N VAL A 406 -3.12 -16.44 18.80
CA VAL A 406 -2.76 -15.04 19.05
C VAL A 406 -1.77 -14.94 20.21
N THR A 407 -0.71 -14.15 20.01
CA THR A 407 0.23 -13.76 21.06
C THR A 407 0.16 -12.26 21.30
N LEU A 408 -0.08 -11.86 22.55
CA LEU A 408 0.02 -10.49 23.03
C LEU A 408 1.21 -10.41 24.01
N ASP A 409 2.23 -9.64 23.68
CA ASP A 409 3.49 -9.58 24.45
C ASP A 409 3.91 -8.13 24.71
N GLY A 410 3.92 -7.70 25.97
CA GLY A 410 4.34 -6.33 26.31
C GLY A 410 3.42 -5.23 25.77
N THR A 411 2.19 -5.56 25.35
CA THR A 411 1.22 -4.58 24.87
C THR A 411 0.73 -3.69 26.01
N ILE A 412 0.63 -2.39 25.76
CA ILE A 412 0.10 -1.42 26.72
C ILE A 412 -1.23 -0.90 26.19
N SER A 413 -2.32 -1.15 26.90
CA SER A 413 -3.64 -0.67 26.53
C SER A 413 -4.14 0.39 27.50
N LYS A 414 -4.82 1.43 27.02
CA LYS A 414 -5.42 2.50 27.86
C LYS A 414 -6.76 2.98 27.30
N ASN A 415 -7.52 3.67 28.15
CA ASN A 415 -8.73 4.41 27.75
C ASN A 415 -9.76 3.57 26.95
N TYR A 416 -9.95 2.32 27.35
CA TYR A 416 -10.86 1.38 26.70
C TYR A 416 -12.06 1.04 27.56
N THR A 417 -13.12 0.54 26.93
CA THR A 417 -14.23 -0.10 27.64
C THR A 417 -13.97 -1.60 27.81
N LYS A 418 -13.38 -2.24 26.81
CA LYS A 418 -13.00 -3.65 26.81
C LYS A 418 -11.53 -3.80 26.45
N LEU A 419 -10.74 -4.39 27.33
CA LEU A 419 -9.40 -4.82 26.97
C LEU A 419 -9.47 -5.94 25.94
N LEU A 420 -10.28 -6.96 26.23
CA LEU A 420 -10.39 -8.16 25.41
C LEU A 420 -11.84 -8.59 25.26
N ASP A 421 -12.23 -8.88 24.02
CA ASP A 421 -13.53 -9.45 23.67
C ASP A 421 -13.32 -10.76 22.87
N ILE A 422 -13.55 -11.89 23.53
CA ILE A 422 -13.55 -13.22 22.89
C ILE A 422 -15.00 -13.58 22.62
N ALA A 423 -15.51 -13.33 21.42
CA ALA A 423 -16.90 -13.59 21.08
C ALA A 423 -17.18 -15.10 20.94
N ALA A 424 -16.24 -15.86 20.37
CA ALA A 424 -16.31 -17.31 20.21
C ALA A 424 -14.92 -17.96 20.34
N GLY A 425 -14.85 -19.24 20.71
CA GLY A 425 -13.58 -19.99 20.76
C GLY A 425 -13.76 -21.51 20.74
N ASN A 426 -12.87 -22.21 20.03
CA ASN A 426 -12.79 -23.67 19.97
C ASN A 426 -11.57 -24.20 20.74
N SER A 427 -11.47 -25.51 20.94
CA SER A 427 -10.35 -26.16 21.65
C SER A 427 -8.99 -26.02 20.96
N SER A 428 -9.00 -25.74 19.66
CA SER A 428 -7.83 -25.43 18.83
C SER A 428 -7.37 -23.97 18.95
N CYS A 429 -8.22 -23.07 19.46
CA CYS A 429 -7.89 -21.66 19.62
C CYS A 429 -6.87 -21.45 20.73
N LYS A 430 -5.94 -20.53 20.52
CA LYS A 430 -4.86 -20.19 21.46
C LYS A 430 -4.77 -18.69 21.69
N LEU A 431 -4.67 -18.30 22.95
CA LEU A 431 -4.30 -16.95 23.35
C LEU A 431 -3.13 -17.01 24.32
N THR A 432 -1.99 -16.47 23.90
CA THR A 432 -0.80 -16.33 24.74
C THR A 432 -0.64 -14.89 25.17
N THR A 433 -0.51 -14.64 26.47
CA THR A 433 -0.24 -13.30 27.03
C THR A 433 1.09 -13.30 27.78
N LYS A 434 1.92 -12.28 27.56
CA LYS A 434 3.24 -12.16 28.20
C LYS A 434 3.54 -10.69 28.50
N ASN A 435 4.23 -10.44 29.61
CA ASN A 435 4.72 -9.10 29.96
C ASN A 435 3.62 -8.01 29.98
N ILE A 436 2.37 -8.39 30.27
CA ILE A 436 1.25 -7.45 30.38
C ILE A 436 1.00 -7.18 31.86
N VAL A 437 1.04 -5.90 32.24
CA VAL A 437 0.69 -5.43 33.58
C VAL A 437 -0.49 -4.48 33.47
N LEU A 438 -1.51 -4.72 34.28
CA LEU A 438 -2.71 -3.89 34.35
C LEU A 438 -3.19 -3.71 35.80
N THR A 439 -3.90 -2.63 36.05
CA THR A 439 -4.67 -2.45 37.28
C THR A 439 -5.96 -3.29 37.23
N GLU A 440 -6.56 -3.52 38.39
CA GLU A 440 -7.86 -4.22 38.46
C GLU A 440 -8.95 -3.49 37.66
N SER A 441 -8.98 -2.15 37.69
CA SER A 441 -9.93 -1.35 36.91
C SER A 441 -9.76 -1.47 35.40
N GLU A 442 -8.55 -1.83 34.96
CA GLU A 442 -8.21 -2.08 33.56
C GLU A 442 -8.54 -3.52 33.14
N ASN A 443 -8.87 -4.41 34.08
CA ASN A 443 -9.13 -5.81 33.77
C ASN A 443 -10.57 -6.04 33.25
N THR A 444 -10.91 -5.43 32.12
CA THR A 444 -12.24 -5.52 31.51
C THR A 444 -12.27 -6.56 30.40
N LEU A 445 -12.99 -7.67 30.62
CA LEU A 445 -13.06 -8.80 29.70
C LEU A 445 -14.51 -9.07 29.29
N SER A 446 -14.72 -9.39 28.02
CA SER A 446 -15.98 -9.92 27.47
C SER A 446 -15.69 -11.31 26.92
N LEU A 447 -16.24 -12.35 27.55
CA LEU A 447 -15.98 -13.74 27.18
C LEU A 447 -17.31 -14.42 26.80
N GLY A 448 -17.46 -14.69 25.50
CA GLY A 448 -18.60 -15.36 24.90
C GLY A 448 -18.50 -16.88 24.90
N SER A 449 -19.33 -17.51 24.07
CA SER A 449 -19.45 -18.97 24.02
C SER A 449 -18.14 -19.64 23.58
N GLY A 450 -17.66 -20.61 24.35
CA GLY A 450 -16.45 -21.36 24.01
C GLY A 450 -15.13 -20.71 24.45
N ALA A 451 -15.15 -19.53 25.09
CA ALA A 451 -13.95 -18.94 25.70
C ALA A 451 -13.29 -19.88 26.74
N THR A 452 -14.05 -20.79 27.35
CA THR A 452 -13.54 -21.83 28.25
C THR A 452 -12.80 -22.96 27.54
N SER A 453 -13.01 -23.12 26.22
CA SER A 453 -12.33 -24.12 25.40
C SER A 453 -10.99 -23.63 24.87
N VAL A 454 -10.77 -22.33 24.84
CA VAL A 454 -9.52 -21.71 24.39
C VAL A 454 -8.36 -22.15 25.27
N SER A 455 -7.23 -22.47 24.64
CA SER A 455 -5.98 -22.71 25.35
C SER A 455 -5.29 -21.39 25.68
N TYR A 456 -5.04 -21.15 26.96
CA TYR A 456 -4.37 -19.94 27.45
C TYR A 456 -2.91 -20.24 27.79
N GLY A 457 -2.01 -19.45 27.23
CA GLY A 457 -0.57 -19.52 27.49
C GLY A 457 -0.06 -18.27 28.20
N GLY A 458 0.95 -18.42 29.05
CA GLY A 458 1.56 -17.30 29.77
C GLY A 458 0.68 -16.79 30.91
N GLY A 459 0.39 -15.50 30.95
CA GLY A 459 -0.46 -14.86 31.97
C GLY A 459 -0.18 -13.37 32.12
N ARG A 460 -1.20 -12.60 32.51
CA ARG A 460 -1.09 -11.17 32.81
C ARG A 460 -0.89 -10.94 34.31
N LEU A 461 -0.25 -9.84 34.68
CA LEU A 461 -0.19 -9.38 36.06
C LEU A 461 -1.27 -8.32 36.30
N ILE A 462 -2.21 -8.61 37.20
CA ILE A 462 -3.29 -7.72 37.61
C ILE A 462 -2.99 -7.19 39.02
N GLN A 463 -2.96 -5.87 39.17
CA GLN A 463 -2.68 -5.20 40.43
C GLN A 463 -3.95 -4.63 41.07
N GLY A 464 -4.23 -4.98 42.32
CA GLY A 464 -5.45 -4.55 43.00
C GLY A 464 -5.30 -4.27 44.49
N GLY A 465 -6.32 -3.66 45.07
CA GLY A 465 -6.30 -3.20 46.47
C GLY A 465 -6.70 -4.24 47.51
N SER A 466 -7.35 -5.34 47.11
CA SER A 466 -7.85 -6.37 48.01
C SER A 466 -7.93 -7.73 47.32
N SER A 467 -8.04 -8.81 48.12
CA SER A 467 -8.09 -10.18 47.61
C SER A 467 -9.17 -10.36 46.53
N PRO A 468 -8.88 -11.11 45.45
CA PRO A 468 -9.86 -11.45 44.43
C PRO A 468 -10.72 -12.68 44.81
N ALA A 469 -10.33 -13.46 45.82
CA ALA A 469 -10.90 -14.78 46.10
C ALA A 469 -12.39 -14.77 46.50
N SER A 470 -12.87 -13.66 47.07
CA SER A 470 -14.26 -13.49 47.52
C SER A 470 -15.03 -12.44 46.70
N ARG A 471 -14.49 -12.00 45.55
CA ARG A 471 -15.05 -10.94 44.73
C ARG A 471 -15.22 -11.40 43.28
N SER A 472 -16.11 -10.73 42.56
CA SER A 472 -16.32 -10.94 41.11
C SER A 472 -15.22 -10.22 40.32
N VAL A 473 -14.01 -10.78 40.35
CA VAL A 473 -12.87 -10.27 39.57
C VAL A 473 -12.73 -11.09 38.28
N PRO A 474 -12.79 -10.46 37.09
CA PRO A 474 -12.57 -11.14 35.82
C PRO A 474 -11.15 -11.73 35.74
N GLY A 475 -10.94 -12.72 34.89
CA GLY A 475 -9.61 -13.29 34.70
C GLY A 475 -9.56 -14.32 33.60
N LEU A 476 -8.37 -14.51 33.06
CA LEU A 476 -8.01 -15.60 32.16
C LEU A 476 -7.18 -16.61 32.94
N PRO A 477 -7.22 -17.92 32.59
CA PRO A 477 -6.34 -18.89 33.20
C PRO A 477 -4.88 -18.44 33.15
N HIS A 478 -4.16 -18.67 34.25
CA HIS A 478 -2.76 -18.30 34.47
C HIS A 478 -2.48 -16.81 34.73
N ASP A 479 -3.48 -15.92 34.68
CA ASP A 479 -3.30 -14.57 35.21
C ASP A 479 -2.89 -14.61 36.69
N VAL A 480 -2.06 -13.65 37.09
CA VAL A 480 -1.63 -13.45 38.47
C VAL A 480 -2.24 -12.16 38.99
N PHE A 481 -3.00 -12.25 40.08
CA PHE A 481 -3.46 -11.09 40.83
C PHE A 481 -2.51 -10.82 41.98
N ARG A 482 -2.06 -9.58 42.14
CA ARG A 482 -1.12 -9.15 43.17
C ARG A 482 -1.66 -7.93 43.90
N LEU A 483 -1.55 -7.92 45.23
CA LEU A 483 -1.93 -6.74 46.02
C LEU A 483 -0.96 -5.58 45.76
N ASN A 484 -1.50 -4.36 45.70
CA ASN A 484 -0.70 -3.13 45.65
C ASN A 484 0.19 -2.96 46.89
N THR A 485 -0.23 -3.52 48.02
CA THR A 485 0.48 -3.44 49.29
C THR A 485 0.71 -4.83 49.84
N ALA A 486 1.98 -5.15 50.04
CA ALA A 486 2.44 -6.34 50.74
C ALA A 486 2.17 -6.21 52.24
N VAL A 487 1.57 -7.23 52.85
CA VAL A 487 1.45 -7.35 54.31
C VAL A 487 2.18 -8.63 54.74
N PRO A 488 3.21 -8.54 55.60
CA PRO A 488 3.93 -9.71 56.09
C PRO A 488 2.99 -10.75 56.71
N GLY A 489 3.19 -12.03 56.37
CA GLY A 489 2.35 -13.13 56.85
C GLY A 489 0.96 -13.24 56.20
N ALA A 490 0.56 -12.33 55.32
CA ALA A 490 -0.71 -12.38 54.59
C ALA A 490 -0.56 -12.96 53.18
N ASP A 491 -1.69 -13.41 52.62
CA ASP A 491 -1.80 -13.76 51.20
C ASP A 491 -1.52 -12.52 50.33
N TYR A 492 -0.67 -12.68 49.33
CA TYR A 492 -0.20 -11.57 48.49
C TYR A 492 -0.47 -11.78 47.00
N GLU A 493 -0.42 -13.03 46.53
CA GLU A 493 -0.69 -13.39 45.14
C GLU A 493 -1.72 -14.50 45.01
N TRP A 494 -2.53 -14.41 43.95
CA TRP A 494 -3.44 -15.45 43.50
C TRP A 494 -3.20 -15.74 42.02
N VAL A 495 -3.41 -16.99 41.62
CA VAL A 495 -3.41 -17.42 40.23
C VAL A 495 -4.83 -17.74 39.79
N CYS A 496 -5.23 -17.22 38.63
CA CYS A 496 -6.51 -17.51 38.04
C CYS A 496 -6.52 -18.93 37.45
N THR A 497 -7.58 -19.68 37.71
CA THR A 497 -7.71 -21.09 37.28
C THR A 497 -8.85 -21.33 36.31
N THR A 498 -9.70 -20.34 36.08
CA THR A 498 -10.83 -20.41 35.14
C THR A 498 -10.89 -19.13 34.30
N GLY A 499 -11.36 -19.22 33.06
CA GLY A 499 -11.64 -18.04 32.25
C GLY A 499 -13.04 -17.51 32.55
N SER A 500 -13.17 -16.27 33.00
CA SER A 500 -14.47 -15.63 33.25
C SER A 500 -14.38 -14.12 33.08
N GLY A 501 -15.37 -13.55 32.37
CA GLY A 501 -15.50 -12.10 32.18
C GLY A 501 -16.10 -11.36 33.38
N THR A 502 -16.57 -12.08 34.39
CA THR A 502 -17.27 -11.50 35.56
C THR A 502 -16.68 -11.99 36.88
N ALA A 503 -16.67 -13.31 37.12
CA ALA A 503 -16.20 -13.91 38.36
C ALA A 503 -15.33 -15.13 38.06
N ALA A 504 -14.02 -14.91 37.95
CA ALA A 504 -13.05 -15.99 37.75
C ALA A 504 -12.66 -16.65 39.09
N THR A 505 -12.15 -17.88 39.02
CA THR A 505 -11.72 -18.64 40.19
C THR A 505 -10.24 -18.37 40.47
N TRP A 506 -9.98 -17.66 41.57
CA TRP A 506 -8.65 -17.30 42.02
C TRP A 506 -8.17 -18.21 43.15
N LYS A 507 -7.05 -18.91 42.93
CA LYS A 507 -6.41 -19.75 43.97
C LYS A 507 -5.20 -19.05 44.53
N ARG A 508 -5.01 -19.13 45.84
CA ARG A 508 -3.82 -18.59 46.50
C ARG A 508 -2.55 -19.17 45.86
N ARG A 509 -1.61 -18.29 45.55
CA ARG A 509 -0.31 -18.63 44.96
C ARG A 509 0.83 -18.47 45.97
N THR A 510 0.87 -17.36 46.69
CA THR A 510 2.00 -17.04 47.59
C THR A 510 1.54 -16.21 48.80
N THR A 511 2.05 -16.57 49.97
CA THR A 511 2.07 -15.73 51.19
C THR A 511 3.46 -15.10 51.30
N LEU A 512 3.54 -13.83 51.68
CA LEU A 512 4.85 -13.24 51.97
C LEU A 512 5.38 -13.85 53.27
N GLY A 513 6.64 -14.28 53.24
CA GLY A 513 7.33 -14.81 54.42
C GLY A 513 7.22 -13.84 55.59
N SER A 514 7.13 -14.39 56.80
CA SER A 514 7.01 -13.64 58.05
C SER A 514 8.14 -12.67 58.28
#